data_AF-A0A376K2M9-F1
#
_entry.id   AF-A0A376K2M9-F1
#
_cell.length_a   1.000
_cell.length_b   1.000
_cell.length_c   1.000
_cell.angle_alpha   90.00
_cell.angle_beta   90.00
_cell.angle_gamma   90.00
#
_symmetry.space_group_name_H-M   'P 1'
#
loop_
_entity.id
_entity.type
_entity.pdbx_description
1 polymer ?
#
loop_
_entity_poly.entity_id
_entity_poly.type
_entity_poly.pdbx_seq_one_letter_code
_entity_poly.pdbx_strand_id
1 'polypeptide(L)'
;MVFPPVLVQMLDRLESEILTDRVSEESRRWLASCGLTVEQMQNQMDPVYTPARKIHLYHCDHRGLPLALVSTEGTTAWYAEYDEWGNQLNEENPHQLQQLIRLPGQQYDEESGLYYNRHRYYDPLKGRYITQDPIGLKGGMEFLSVSVKSDLRDRPTRVKSVNS
;
A
#
# COMPACT_ATOMS: atom_id res chain seq x y z
N MET A 1 -2.67 22.17 23.84
CA MET A 1 -1.94 22.14 25.12
C MET A 1 -0.60 21.48 24.84
N VAL A 2 0.54 22.11 25.19
CA VAL A 2 1.88 21.58 24.92
C VAL A 2 2.49 21.17 26.25
N PHE A 3 2.94 19.92 26.37
CA PHE A 3 3.60 19.44 27.58
C PHE A 3 5.03 20.02 27.69
N PRO A 4 5.54 20.26 28.91
CA PRO A 4 6.93 20.66 29.11
C PRO A 4 7.91 19.61 28.55
N PRO A 5 9.01 20.01 27.88
CA PRO A 5 9.95 19.07 27.26
C PRO A 5 10.53 18.04 28.22
N VAL A 6 10.78 18.44 29.48
CA VAL A 6 11.30 17.55 30.53
C VAL A 6 10.32 16.43 30.84
N LEU A 7 9.02 16.73 30.88
CA LEU A 7 7.98 15.74 31.18
C LEU A 7 7.85 14.73 30.05
N VAL A 8 7.96 15.18 28.79
CA VAL A 8 7.97 14.29 27.61
C VAL A 8 9.15 13.31 27.70
N GLN A 9 10.36 13.82 27.96
CA GLN A 9 11.55 12.96 28.08
C GLN A 9 11.43 11.92 29.20
N MET A 10 10.82 12.30 30.33
CA MET A 10 10.59 11.37 31.43
C MET A 10 9.59 10.28 31.07
N LEU A 11 8.50 10.64 30.38
CA LEU A 11 7.49 9.69 29.91
C LEU A 11 8.08 8.74 28.85
N ASP A 12 8.82 9.25 27.86
CA ASP A 12 9.48 8.44 26.83
C ASP A 12 10.46 7.43 27.47
N ARG A 13 11.23 7.87 28.47
CA ARG A 13 12.13 6.99 29.22
C ARG A 13 11.37 5.89 29.95
N LEU A 14 10.31 6.27 30.67
CA LEU A 14 9.49 5.32 31.43
C LEU A 14 8.82 4.31 30.50
N GLU A 15 8.30 4.74 29.35
CA GLU A 15 7.72 3.87 28.33
C GLU A 15 8.74 2.83 27.88
N SER A 16 9.95 3.26 27.49
CA SER A 16 11.02 2.35 27.09
C SER A 16 11.43 1.37 28.20
N GLU A 17 11.47 1.83 29.44
CA GLU A 17 11.80 1.00 30.60
C GLU A 17 10.72 -0.06 30.87
N ILE A 18 9.45 0.30 30.72
CA ILE A 18 8.32 -0.62 30.84
C ILE A 18 8.34 -1.66 29.72
N LEU A 19 8.56 -1.24 28.47
CA LEU A 19 8.62 -2.13 27.31
C LEU A 19 9.76 -3.16 27.40
N THR A 20 10.84 -2.82 28.10
CA THR A 20 12.01 -3.70 28.28
C THR A 20 11.99 -4.48 29.59
N ASP A 21 10.92 -4.35 30.38
CA ASP A 21 10.77 -4.93 31.73
C ASP A 21 11.94 -4.58 32.68
N ARG A 22 12.46 -3.35 32.55
CA ARG A 22 13.64 -2.85 33.29
C ARG A 22 13.39 -1.45 33.84
N VAL A 23 12.34 -1.30 34.63
CA VAL A 23 11.99 -0.02 35.28
C VAL A 23 13.00 0.35 36.35
N SER A 24 13.63 1.52 36.18
CA SER A 24 14.64 2.03 37.09
C SER A 24 14.04 2.48 38.43
N GLU A 25 14.86 2.47 39.49
CA GLU A 25 14.43 2.93 40.82
C GLU A 25 14.03 4.41 40.83
N GLU A 26 14.63 5.23 39.98
CA GLU A 26 14.23 6.63 39.81
C GLU A 26 12.81 6.74 39.23
N SER A 27 12.51 5.99 38.16
CA SER A 27 11.19 5.95 37.55
C SER A 27 10.12 5.40 38.50
N ARG A 28 10.46 4.38 39.31
CA ARG A 28 9.59 3.86 40.37
C ARG A 28 9.29 4.90 41.44
N ARG A 29 10.30 5.66 41.89
CA ARG A 29 10.12 6.76 42.86
C ARG A 29 9.27 7.87 42.30
N TRP A 30 9.47 8.23 41.03
CA TRP A 30 8.66 9.23 40.35
C TRP A 30 7.19 8.80 40.27
N LEU A 31 6.92 7.57 39.80
CA LEU A 31 5.58 7.00 39.78
C LEU A 31 4.95 6.98 41.18
N ALA A 32 5.68 6.55 42.21
CA ALA A 32 5.22 6.56 43.59
C ALA A 32 4.90 7.98 44.09
N SER A 33 5.69 8.99 43.70
CA SER A 33 5.41 10.40 44.03
C SER A 33 4.13 10.92 43.36
N CYS A 34 3.77 10.34 42.21
CA CYS A 34 2.52 10.59 41.50
C CYS A 34 1.35 9.69 41.98
N GLY A 35 1.59 8.77 42.92
CA GLY A 35 0.58 7.82 43.40
C GLY A 35 0.24 6.70 42.41
N LEU A 36 1.12 6.43 41.44
CA LEU A 36 0.95 5.41 40.40
C LEU A 36 1.89 4.22 40.64
N THR A 37 1.45 3.03 40.23
CA THR A 37 2.30 1.84 40.16
C THR A 37 2.76 1.57 38.72
N VAL A 38 3.81 0.78 38.56
CA VAL A 38 4.28 0.32 37.24
C VAL A 38 3.20 -0.46 36.50
N GLU A 39 2.47 -1.32 37.22
CA GLU A 39 1.36 -2.11 36.67
C GLU A 39 0.20 -1.23 36.18
N GLN A 40 -0.15 -0.18 36.93
CA GLN A 40 -1.16 0.78 36.49
C GLN A 40 -0.72 1.52 35.23
N MET A 41 0.55 1.91 35.14
CA MET A 41 1.09 2.55 33.94
C MET A 41 1.10 1.59 32.75
N GLN A 42 1.54 0.34 32.95
CA GLN A 42 1.50 -0.72 31.94
C GLN A 42 0.09 -0.93 31.37
N ASN A 43 -0.93 -0.95 32.22
CA ASN A 43 -2.33 -1.11 31.81
C ASN A 43 -2.89 0.12 31.07
N GLN A 44 -2.26 1.29 31.19
CA GLN A 44 -2.64 2.51 30.46
C GLN A 44 -1.90 2.67 29.13
N MET A 45 -0.83 1.91 28.90
CA MET A 45 -0.10 1.95 27.64
C MET A 45 -0.90 1.26 26.54
N ASP A 46 -0.90 1.87 25.36
CA ASP A 46 -1.41 1.20 24.18
C ASP A 46 -0.53 -0.02 23.87
N PRO A 47 -1.11 -1.15 23.46
CA PRO A 47 -0.33 -2.30 23.06
C PRO A 47 0.57 -1.91 21.89
N VAL A 48 1.83 -2.34 21.93
CA VAL A 48 2.77 -2.12 20.82
C VAL A 48 2.17 -2.68 19.55
N TYR A 49 1.81 -1.80 18.62
CA TYR A 49 1.31 -2.20 17.32
C TYR A 49 2.44 -2.84 16.53
N THR A 50 2.46 -4.18 16.52
CA THR A 50 3.36 -4.95 15.67
C THR A 50 2.55 -5.44 14.48
N PRO A 51 2.57 -4.74 13.32
CA PRO A 51 1.81 -5.17 12.17
C PRO A 51 2.29 -6.54 11.71
N ALA A 52 1.38 -7.51 11.65
CA ALA A 52 1.66 -8.78 10.99
C ALA A 52 1.90 -8.51 9.50
N ARG A 53 3.15 -8.68 9.06
CA ARG A 53 3.53 -8.49 7.65
C ARG A 53 3.19 -9.76 6.88
N LYS A 54 2.34 -9.63 5.85
CA LYS A 54 2.10 -10.69 4.87
C LYS A 54 2.80 -10.33 3.57
N ILE A 55 3.51 -11.30 3.01
CA ILE A 55 4.19 -11.15 1.72
C ILE A 55 3.28 -11.72 0.65
N HIS A 56 3.07 -10.95 -0.42
CA HIS A 56 2.43 -11.43 -1.64
C HIS A 56 3.34 -11.12 -2.83
N LEU A 57 3.37 -12.04 -3.78
CA LEU A 57 4.08 -11.91 -5.04
C LEU A 57 3.11 -11.42 -6.11
N TYR A 58 3.53 -10.41 -6.86
CA TYR A 58 2.76 -9.90 -7.99
C TYR A 58 2.95 -10.82 -9.19
N HIS A 59 1.86 -11.36 -9.71
CA HIS A 59 1.81 -11.92 -11.05
C HIS A 59 1.28 -10.85 -12.00
N CYS A 60 2.10 -10.45 -12.97
CA CYS A 60 1.77 -9.39 -13.93
C CYS A 60 1.70 -9.94 -15.35
N ASP A 61 0.96 -9.25 -16.21
CA ASP A 61 1.02 -9.46 -17.65
C ASP A 61 2.29 -8.87 -18.28
N HIS A 62 2.43 -9.01 -19.60
CA HIS A 62 3.56 -8.48 -20.37
C HIS A 62 3.67 -6.94 -20.37
N ARG A 63 2.61 -6.22 -20.00
CA ARG A 63 2.58 -4.75 -19.88
C ARG A 63 3.00 -4.30 -18.48
N GLY A 64 3.15 -5.24 -17.55
CA GLY A 64 3.40 -4.97 -16.14
C GLY A 64 2.14 -4.66 -15.34
N LEU A 65 0.94 -5.00 -15.86
CA LEU A 65 -0.32 -4.85 -15.15
C LEU A 65 -0.50 -6.02 -14.17
N PRO A 66 -0.69 -5.76 -12.86
CA PRO A 66 -0.99 -6.81 -11.88
C PRO A 66 -2.26 -7.58 -12.22
N LEU A 67 -2.17 -8.89 -12.39
CA LEU A 67 -3.32 -9.78 -12.59
C LEU A 67 -3.67 -10.58 -11.34
N ALA A 68 -2.67 -10.90 -10.51
CA ALA A 68 -2.90 -11.63 -9.27
C ALA A 68 -1.87 -11.29 -8.18
N LEU A 69 -2.28 -11.47 -6.92
CA LEU A 69 -1.39 -11.55 -5.76
C LEU A 69 -1.37 -12.99 -5.26
N VAL A 70 -0.18 -13.58 -5.27
CA VAL A 70 0.04 -14.96 -4.84
C VAL A 70 0.73 -14.95 -3.48
N SER A 71 0.21 -15.72 -2.53
CA SER A 71 0.83 -15.87 -1.22
C SER A 71 2.14 -16.67 -1.30
N THR A 72 2.90 -16.71 -0.21
CA THR A 72 4.11 -17.54 -0.10
C THR A 72 3.82 -19.04 -0.21
N GLU A 73 2.58 -19.45 0.02
CA GLU A 73 2.10 -20.84 -0.08
C GLU A 73 1.61 -21.19 -1.51
N GLY A 74 1.68 -20.25 -2.44
CA GLY A 74 1.25 -20.45 -3.83
C GLY A 74 -0.26 -20.31 -4.05
N THR A 75 -1.01 -19.80 -3.07
CA THR A 75 -2.45 -19.57 -3.21
C THR A 75 -2.72 -18.16 -3.75
N THR A 76 -3.72 -18.03 -4.61
CA THR A 76 -4.16 -16.72 -5.13
C THR A 76 -4.97 -16.01 -4.05
N ALA A 77 -4.43 -14.93 -3.50
CA ALA A 77 -5.06 -14.12 -2.46
C ALA A 77 -5.92 -12.97 -3.04
N TRP A 78 -5.62 -12.56 -4.27
CA TRP A 78 -6.32 -11.53 -5.03
C TRP A 78 -6.13 -11.79 -6.53
N TYR A 79 -7.16 -11.52 -7.33
CA TYR A 79 -7.13 -11.62 -8.78
C TYR A 79 -8.00 -10.54 -9.42
N ALA A 80 -7.59 -10.04 -10.58
CA ALA A 80 -8.43 -9.17 -11.39
C ALA A 80 -8.18 -9.35 -12.88
N GLU A 81 -9.23 -9.05 -13.65
CA GLU A 81 -9.21 -9.03 -15.10
C GLU A 81 -9.31 -7.60 -15.60
N TYR A 82 -8.56 -7.30 -16.65
CA TYR A 82 -8.49 -5.97 -17.23
C TYR A 82 -8.63 -6.00 -18.74
N ASP A 83 -9.15 -4.91 -19.31
CA ASP A 83 -9.11 -4.68 -20.75
C ASP A 83 -7.75 -4.13 -21.24
N GLU A 84 -7.67 -3.84 -22.54
CA GLU A 84 -6.46 -3.29 -23.15
C GLU A 84 -6.09 -1.88 -22.69
N TRP A 85 -7.01 -1.13 -22.07
CA TRP A 85 -6.75 0.20 -21.52
C TRP A 85 -6.49 0.17 -20.01
N GLY A 86 -6.62 -0.99 -19.38
CA GLY A 86 -6.43 -1.20 -17.95
C GLY A 86 -7.70 -0.97 -17.13
N ASN A 87 -8.90 -0.90 -17.73
CA ASN A 87 -10.15 -0.89 -16.97
C ASN A 87 -10.36 -2.26 -16.33
N GLN A 88 -10.69 -2.27 -15.04
CA GLN A 88 -11.01 -3.50 -14.30
C GLN A 88 -12.37 -4.03 -14.76
N LEU A 89 -12.38 -5.25 -15.29
CA LEU A 89 -13.59 -5.94 -15.75
C LEU A 89 -14.18 -6.82 -14.64
N ASN A 90 -13.32 -7.46 -13.87
CA ASN A 90 -13.70 -8.34 -12.76
C ASN A 90 -12.63 -8.32 -11.67
N GLU A 91 -13.02 -8.64 -10.44
CA GLU A 91 -12.10 -8.80 -9.30
C GLU A 91 -12.60 -9.89 -8.35
N GLU A 92 -11.65 -10.74 -7.93
CA GLU A 92 -11.83 -11.69 -6.84
C GLU A 92 -10.89 -11.31 -5.69
N ASN A 93 -11.48 -10.85 -4.58
CA ASN A 93 -10.74 -10.34 -3.42
C ASN A 93 -11.31 -10.85 -2.10
N PRO A 94 -11.21 -12.17 -1.80
CA PRO A 94 -11.79 -12.77 -0.61
C PRO A 94 -11.16 -12.27 0.70
N HIS A 95 -9.95 -11.70 0.61
CA HIS A 95 -9.18 -11.22 1.76
C HIS A 95 -9.21 -9.69 1.92
N GLN A 96 -10.01 -8.98 1.11
CA GLN A 96 -10.14 -7.52 1.13
C GLN A 96 -8.77 -6.80 1.08
N LEU A 97 -7.85 -7.33 0.26
CA LEU A 97 -6.53 -6.76 0.07
C LEU A 97 -6.63 -5.44 -0.68
N GLN A 98 -5.85 -4.45 -0.24
CA GLN A 98 -5.74 -3.17 -0.93
C GLN A 98 -4.70 -3.27 -2.05
N GLN A 99 -5.18 -3.39 -3.29
CA GLN A 99 -4.35 -3.42 -4.50
C GLN A 99 -4.59 -2.17 -5.37
N LEU A 100 -3.73 -1.18 -5.23
CA LEU A 100 -3.85 0.10 -5.96
C LEU A 100 -2.98 0.18 -7.21
N ILE A 101 -2.01 -0.70 -7.41
CA ILE A 101 -1.11 -0.65 -8.57
C ILE A 101 -1.88 -0.96 -9.86
N ARG A 102 -1.59 -0.20 -10.91
CA ARG A 102 -2.16 -0.37 -12.26
C ARG A 102 -1.01 -0.55 -13.27
N LEU A 103 -1.08 0.04 -14.46
CA LEU A 103 0.02 0.02 -15.42
C LEU A 103 1.29 0.68 -14.81
N PRO A 104 2.48 0.45 -15.39
CA PRO A 104 3.73 0.95 -14.82
C PRO A 104 3.70 2.44 -14.43
N GLY A 105 3.97 2.72 -13.16
CA GLY A 105 3.97 4.07 -12.59
C GLY A 105 2.59 4.64 -12.25
N GLN A 106 1.53 3.85 -12.39
CA GLN A 106 0.16 4.25 -12.08
C GLN A 106 -0.35 3.64 -10.77
N GLN A 107 -1.14 4.42 -10.04
CA GLN A 107 -1.89 3.99 -8.87
C GLN A 107 -3.36 4.40 -9.02
N TYR A 108 -4.28 3.52 -8.64
CA TYR A 108 -5.69 3.80 -8.57
C TYR A 108 -6.00 4.78 -7.45
N ASP A 109 -6.72 5.83 -7.80
CA ASP A 109 -7.28 6.79 -6.87
C ASP A 109 -8.79 6.56 -6.76
N GLU A 110 -9.23 6.08 -5.61
CA GLU A 110 -10.62 5.73 -5.36
C GLU A 110 -11.53 6.97 -5.35
N GLU A 111 -11.04 8.13 -4.92
CA GLU A 111 -11.85 9.35 -4.84
C GLU A 111 -12.27 9.84 -6.23
N SER A 112 -11.36 9.76 -7.21
CA SER A 112 -11.61 10.21 -8.58
C SER A 112 -12.00 9.09 -9.54
N GLY A 113 -11.71 7.83 -9.22
CA GLY A 113 -11.81 6.69 -10.15
C GLY A 113 -10.75 6.68 -11.26
N LEU A 114 -9.74 7.55 -11.17
CA LEU A 114 -8.69 7.72 -12.18
C LEU A 114 -7.38 7.07 -11.74
N TYR A 115 -6.44 6.94 -12.68
CA TYR A 115 -5.12 6.36 -12.39
C TYR A 115 -4.09 7.49 -12.31
N TYR A 116 -3.59 7.75 -11.11
CA TYR A 116 -2.59 8.76 -10.84
C TYR A 116 -1.19 8.29 -11.21
N ASN A 117 -0.43 9.14 -11.90
CA ASN A 117 0.94 8.92 -12.30
C ASN A 117 1.77 10.19 -12.11
N ARG A 118 2.39 10.33 -10.92
CA ARG A 118 3.27 11.43 -10.45
C ARG A 118 2.70 12.85 -10.53
N HIS A 119 2.25 13.29 -11.70
CA HIS A 119 1.63 14.60 -11.92
C HIS A 119 0.51 14.55 -12.96
N ARG A 120 0.13 13.35 -13.41
CA ARG A 120 -0.90 13.17 -14.43
C ARG A 120 -1.97 12.20 -13.96
N TYR A 121 -3.20 12.44 -14.39
CA TYR A 121 -4.31 11.50 -14.21
C TYR A 121 -4.67 10.87 -15.56
N TYR A 122 -4.70 9.55 -15.57
CA TYR A 122 -5.12 8.72 -16.69
C TYR A 122 -6.58 8.29 -16.50
N ASP A 123 -7.39 8.52 -17.52
CA ASP A 123 -8.77 8.08 -17.60
C ASP A 123 -8.82 6.78 -18.42
N PRO A 124 -9.02 5.62 -17.78
CA PRO A 124 -8.99 4.33 -18.45
C PRO A 124 -10.20 4.14 -19.37
N LEU A 125 -11.35 4.81 -19.10
CA LEU A 125 -12.52 4.76 -19.97
C LEU A 125 -12.27 5.48 -21.30
N LYS A 126 -11.46 6.55 -21.26
CA LYS A 126 -11.05 7.28 -22.47
C LYS A 126 -9.74 6.77 -23.07
N GLY A 127 -9.06 5.86 -22.38
CA GLY A 127 -7.75 5.36 -22.79
C GLY A 127 -6.68 6.45 -22.91
N ARG A 128 -6.73 7.53 -22.12
CA ARG A 128 -5.80 8.67 -22.25
C ARG A 128 -5.60 9.47 -20.96
N TYR A 129 -4.50 10.23 -20.90
CA TYR A 129 -4.32 11.23 -19.86
C TYR A 129 -5.33 12.38 -20.02
N ILE A 130 -5.83 12.91 -18.91
CA ILE A 130 -6.78 14.06 -18.90
C ILE A 130 -6.15 15.35 -18.37
N THR A 131 -4.98 15.25 -17.74
CA THR A 131 -4.16 16.37 -17.29
C THR A 131 -3.03 16.64 -18.27
N GLN A 132 -2.71 17.91 -18.48
CA GLN A 132 -1.61 18.33 -19.36
C GLN A 132 -0.25 17.78 -18.88
N ASP A 133 0.61 17.44 -19.83
CA ASP A 133 1.99 17.04 -19.52
C ASP A 133 2.76 18.20 -18.84
N PRO A 134 3.40 17.98 -17.68
CA PRO A 134 4.22 19.00 -17.00
C PRO A 134 5.36 19.59 -17.86
N ILE A 135 5.81 18.90 -18.91
CA ILE A 135 6.87 19.34 -19.83
C ILE A 135 6.34 20.34 -20.89
N GLY A 136 5.02 20.49 -21.01
CA GLY A 136 4.37 21.43 -21.91
C GLY A 136 4.68 21.17 -23.39
N LEU A 137 4.68 22.23 -24.21
CA LEU A 137 4.87 22.20 -25.67
C LEU A 137 6.21 21.59 -26.15
N LYS A 138 7.18 21.34 -25.27
CA LYS A 138 8.45 20.68 -25.61
C LYS A 138 8.33 19.16 -25.77
N GLY A 139 7.20 18.56 -25.40
CA GLY A 139 6.93 17.12 -25.49
C GLY A 139 6.46 16.60 -26.85
N GLY A 140 6.29 17.47 -27.86
CA GLY A 140 5.74 17.10 -29.17
C GLY A 140 4.20 17.19 -29.24
N MET A 141 3.60 16.88 -30.40
CA MET A 141 2.16 17.01 -30.66
C MET A 141 1.28 15.96 -29.93
N GLU A 142 1.88 15.06 -29.15
CA GLU A 142 1.18 14.02 -28.42
C GLU A 142 0.93 14.43 -26.97
N PHE A 143 0.02 15.38 -26.77
CA PHE A 143 -0.29 15.93 -25.43
C PHE A 143 -1.02 14.95 -24.49
N LEU A 144 -1.61 13.88 -25.02
CA LEU A 144 -2.51 12.98 -24.30
C LEU A 144 -2.32 11.49 -24.63
N SER A 145 -1.29 11.12 -25.41
CA SER A 145 -1.18 9.74 -25.91
C SER A 145 -0.71 8.76 -24.82
N VAL A 146 -1.15 7.51 -24.97
CA VAL A 146 -0.57 6.37 -24.27
C VAL A 146 0.47 5.76 -25.21
N SER A 147 1.73 5.68 -24.77
CA SER A 147 2.71 4.82 -25.43
C SER A 147 2.43 3.36 -25.08
N VAL A 148 1.45 2.75 -25.76
CA VAL A 148 1.34 1.29 -25.81
C VAL A 148 2.31 0.84 -26.90
N LYS A 149 3.41 0.19 -26.52
CA LYS A 149 4.22 -0.56 -27.50
C LYS A 149 3.39 -1.78 -27.90
N SER A 150 2.65 -1.68 -29.00
CA SER A 150 1.92 -2.80 -29.58
C SER A 150 2.90 -3.73 -30.29
N ASP A 151 3.41 -4.75 -29.60
CA ASP A 151 4.00 -5.90 -30.28
C ASP A 151 2.90 -6.93 -30.55
N LEU A 152 2.06 -6.62 -31.53
CA LEU A 152 1.12 -7.59 -32.10
C LEU A 152 1.91 -8.50 -33.04
N ARG A 153 2.40 -9.62 -32.51
CA ARG A 153 2.65 -10.84 -33.31
C ARG A 153 2.77 -12.09 -32.41
N ASP A 154 1.99 -13.10 -32.80
CA ASP A 154 1.94 -14.49 -32.34
C ASP A 154 1.32 -14.84 -30.97
N ARG A 155 0.03 -15.23 -31.02
CA ARG A 155 -0.50 -16.29 -30.15
C ARG A 155 -0.04 -17.66 -30.68
N PRO A 156 0.25 -18.61 -29.79
CA PRO A 156 -0.61 -19.79 -29.80
C PRO A 156 -1.19 -20.15 -28.42
N THR A 157 -2.43 -20.62 -28.49
CA THR A 157 -3.30 -21.15 -27.43
C THR A 157 -2.76 -22.41 -26.73
N ARG A 158 -3.32 -22.67 -25.53
CA ARG A 158 -3.45 -23.93 -24.76
C ARG A 158 -2.43 -24.03 -23.61
N VAL A 159 -2.86 -24.20 -22.34
CA VAL A 159 -3.40 -25.44 -21.76
C VAL A 159 -4.53 -25.17 -20.75
N LYS A 160 -5.62 -25.93 -20.89
CA LYS A 160 -6.59 -26.21 -19.82
C LYS A 160 -6.02 -27.32 -18.93
N SER A 161 -6.08 -27.15 -17.61
CA SER A 161 -6.18 -28.28 -16.68
C SER A 161 -7.21 -27.91 -15.62
N VAL A 162 -8.34 -28.61 -15.68
CA VAL A 162 -9.30 -28.74 -14.59
C VAL A 162 -9.04 -30.13 -14.04
N ASN A 163 -8.60 -30.24 -12.78
CA ASN A 163 -8.35 -31.52 -12.15
C ASN A 163 -9.65 -32.12 -11.60
N SER A 164 -9.81 -33.43 -11.79
CA SER A 164 -10.47 -34.33 -10.85
C SER A 164 -9.40 -35.11 -10.10
#